data_AF-A0A2E5ZKN9-F1
#
_entry.id   AF-A0A2E5ZKN9-F1
#
_cell.length_a   1.000
_cell.length_b   1.000
_cell.length_c   1.000
_cell.angle_alpha   90.00
_cell.angle_beta   90.00
_cell.angle_gamma   90.00
#
_symmetry.space_group_name_H-M   'P 1'
#
loop_
_entity.id
_entity.type
_entity.pdbx_description
1 polymer ?
#
loop_
_entity_poly.entity_id
_entity_poly.type
_entity_poly.pdbx_seq_one_letter_code
_entity_poly.pdbx_strand_id
1 'polypeptide(L)' 'MDGNYQEAEPRSRSNLDPDPTQFGGDPHEESAHIEKYFWGPTSIKLDDSGRVYITESNRHRVQVYERSK' A
#
# COMPACT_ATOMS: atom_id res chain seq x y z
N MET A 1 14.76 4.00 15.76
CA MET A 1 14.09 5.28 15.49
C MET A 1 12.80 4.92 14.78
N ASP A 2 11.67 4.99 15.48
CA ASP A 2 10.38 4.59 14.91
C ASP A 2 9.83 5.76 14.10
N GLY A 3 10.06 5.71 12.79
CA GLY A 3 9.91 6.85 11.89
C GLY A 3 8.48 7.36 11.66
N ASN A 4 7.44 6.76 12.27
CA ASN A 4 6.05 7.16 12.03
C ASN A 4 5.06 6.68 13.09
N TYR A 5 5.30 6.99 14.38
CA TYR A 5 4.46 6.51 15.49
C TYR A 5 2.97 6.93 15.34
N GLN A 6 2.71 8.12 14.80
CA GLN A 6 1.35 8.65 14.64
C GLN A 6 0.54 7.94 13.55
N GLU A 7 1.18 7.33 12.54
CA GLU A 7 0.50 6.49 11.55
C GLU A 7 0.48 5.02 11.97
N ALA A 8 1.50 4.54 12.66
CA ALA A 8 1.62 3.14 13.07
C ALA A 8 0.46 2.68 13.98
N GLU A 9 0.09 3.48 14.97
CA GLU A 9 -0.98 3.18 15.93
C GLU A 9 -2.38 3.11 15.27
N PRO A 10 -2.81 4.10 14.44
CA PRO A 10 -4.03 3.98 13.64
C PRO A 10 -3.99 2.79 12.68
N ARG A 11 -2.87 2.60 11.97
CA ARG A 11 -2.72 1.54 10.98
C ARG A 11 -2.84 0.15 11.60
N SER A 12 -2.30 -0.04 12.81
CA SER A 12 -2.43 -1.31 13.54
C SER A 12 -3.87 -1.63 13.96
N ARG A 13 -4.75 -0.63 14.05
CA ARG A 13 -6.15 -0.80 14.48
C ARG A 13 -7.15 -0.74 13.33
N SER A 14 -6.73 -0.34 12.13
CA SER A 14 -7.56 -0.23 10.93
C SER A 14 -7.70 -1.57 10.20
N ASN A 15 -8.84 -1.76 9.52
CA ASN A 15 -8.98 -2.84 8.55
C ASN A 15 -8.25 -2.45 7.26
N LEU A 16 -7.14 -3.12 6.96
CA LEU A 16 -6.31 -2.85 5.77
C LEU A 16 -6.77 -3.63 4.52
N ASP A 17 -7.72 -4.54 4.66
CA ASP A 17 -8.25 -5.38 3.57
C ASP A 17 -9.80 -5.40 3.60
N PRO A 18 -10.44 -4.23 3.40
CA PRO A 18 -11.90 -4.14 3.30
C PRO A 18 -12.42 -4.85 2.04
N ASP A 19 -13.63 -5.43 2.12
CA ASP A 19 -14.30 -6.05 0.97
C ASP A 19 -14.49 -5.01 -0.16
N PRO A 20 -13.92 -5.21 -1.37
CA PRO A 20 -14.03 -4.24 -2.47
C PRO A 20 -15.47 -3.87 -2.83
N THR A 21 -16.42 -4.80 -2.65
CA THR A 21 -17.83 -4.58 -3.00
C THR A 21 -18.49 -3.48 -2.17
N GLN A 22 -17.89 -3.05 -1.05
CA GLN A 22 -18.41 -1.95 -0.24
C GLN A 22 -18.26 -0.57 -0.91
N PHE A 23 -17.43 -0.45 -1.95
CA PHE A 23 -17.14 0.80 -2.67
C PHE A 23 -17.88 0.91 -4.00
N GLY A 24 -18.98 0.16 -4.16
CA GLY A 24 -19.84 0.24 -5.35
C GLY A 24 -19.16 -0.16 -6.67
N GLY A 25 -17.97 -0.77 -6.62
CA GLY A 25 -17.18 -1.17 -7.79
C GLY A 25 -16.42 -0.02 -8.46
N ASP A 26 -16.27 1.14 -7.82
CA ASP A 26 -15.44 2.22 -8.33
C ASP A 26 -13.95 1.94 -8.07
N PRO A 27 -13.10 1.74 -9.10
CA PRO A 27 -11.70 1.37 -8.89
C PRO A 27 -10.89 2.44 -8.15
N HIS A 28 -11.31 3.70 -8.23
CA HIS A 28 -10.64 4.79 -7.55
C HIS A 28 -10.95 4.76 -6.05
N GLU A 29 -12.20 4.54 -5.66
CA GLU A 29 -12.59 4.35 -4.26
C GLU A 29 -11.96 3.08 -3.67
N GLU A 30 -12.00 1.96 -4.41
CA GLU A 30 -11.33 0.72 -4.01
C GLU A 30 -9.84 0.94 -3.73
N SER A 31 -9.11 1.56 -4.67
CA SER A 31 -7.68 1.84 -4.50
C SER A 31 -7.36 2.87 -3.41
N ALA A 32 -8.28 3.79 -3.10
CA ALA A 32 -8.12 4.77 -2.03
C ALA A 32 -8.28 4.13 -0.64
N HIS A 33 -9.13 3.10 -0.52
CA HIS A 33 -9.49 2.48 0.76
C HIS A 33 -8.83 1.12 1.02
N ILE A 34 -8.43 0.38 -0.02
CA ILE A 34 -7.75 -0.90 0.12
C ILE A 34 -6.24 -0.67 0.06
N GLU A 35 -5.56 -1.03 1.15
CA GLU A 35 -4.15 -0.72 1.29
C GLU A 35 -3.32 -1.40 0.20
N LYS A 36 -3.63 -2.65 -0.14
CA LYS A 36 -2.88 -3.46 -1.12
C LYS A 36 -2.96 -2.95 -2.55
N TYR A 37 -3.97 -2.16 -2.90
CA TYR A 37 -4.17 -1.69 -4.27
C TYR A 37 -3.28 -0.48 -4.55
N PHE A 38 -3.03 -0.19 -5.83
CA PHE A 38 -2.22 0.95 -6.23
C PHE A 38 -3.08 2.15 -6.62
N TRP A 39 -2.59 3.35 -6.29
CA TRP A 39 -3.18 4.61 -6.72
C TRP A 39 -2.11 5.62 -7.17
N GLY A 40 -1.83 5.64 -8.49
CA GLY A 40 -0.76 6.47 -9.05
C GLY A 40 0.66 5.94 -8.74
N PRO A 41 0.99 4.68 -9.10
CA PRO A 41 2.36 4.18 -8.99
C PRO A 41 3.26 4.90 -10.00
N THR A 42 4.45 5.33 -9.57
CA THR A 42 5.35 6.18 -10.38
C THR A 42 6.68 5.53 -10.72
N SER A 43 7.15 4.55 -9.92
CA SER A 43 8.42 3.85 -10.17
C SER A 43 8.43 2.47 -9.53
N ILE A 44 9.20 1.58 -10.15
CA ILE A 44 9.48 0.22 -9.67
C ILE A 44 11.00 0.04 -9.61
N LYS A 45 11.50 -0.50 -8.49
CA LYS A 45 12.92 -0.85 -8.30
C LYS A 45 13.07 -2.25 -7.73
N LEU A 46 14.14 -2.94 -8.12
CA LEU A 46 14.54 -4.22 -7.55
C LEU A 46 15.85 -4.03 -6.80
N ASP A 47 16.02 -4.75 -5.69
CA ASP A 47 17.31 -4.89 -5.03
C ASP A 47 17.96 -6.26 -5.28
N ASP A 48 19.22 -6.40 -4.85
CA ASP A 48 20.00 -7.64 -5.02
C ASP A 48 19.43 -8.84 -4.25
N SER A 49 18.51 -8.59 -3.30
CA SER A 49 17.78 -9.63 -2.57
C SER A 49 16.48 -10.04 -3.27
N GLY A 50 16.17 -9.45 -4.42
CA GLY A 50 14.97 -9.73 -5.20
C GLY A 50 13.70 -9.08 -4.65
N ARG A 51 13.81 -8.09 -3.75
CA ARG A 51 12.66 -7.33 -3.25
C ARG A 51 12.26 -6.28 -4.27
N VAL A 52 10.95 -6.07 -4.42
CA VAL A 52 10.37 -5.09 -5.34
C VAL A 52 9.85 -3.90 -4.55
N TYR A 53 10.33 -2.70 -4.87
CA TYR A 53 9.90 -1.44 -4.28
C TYR A 53 9.07 -0.68 -5.30
N ILE A 54 7.86 -0.30 -4.92
CA ILE A 54 6.94 0.47 -5.76
C ILE A 54 6.62 1.78 -5.05
N THR A 55 6.98 2.90 -5.67
CA THR A 55 6.65 4.25 -5.14
C THR A 55 5.30 4.68 -5.68
N GLU A 56 4.47 5.24 -4.81
CA GLU A 56 3.13 5.70 -5.15
C GLU A 56 2.92 7.14 -4.72
N SER A 57 2.60 8.02 -5.67
CA SER A 57 2.57 9.46 -5.43
C SER A 57 1.31 9.92 -4.69
N ASN A 58 0.14 9.33 -4.97
CA ASN A 58 -1.12 9.85 -4.45
C ASN A 58 -1.30 9.54 -2.96
N ARG A 59 -0.68 8.47 -2.45
CA ARG A 59 -0.71 8.11 -1.01
C ARG A 59 0.62 8.27 -0.29
N HIS A 60 1.62 8.92 -0.91
CA HIS A 60 2.91 9.19 -0.30
C HIS A 60 3.60 7.94 0.31
N ARG A 61 3.49 6.78 -0.36
CA ARG A 61 3.95 5.50 0.18
C ARG A 61 4.92 4.77 -0.74
N VAL A 62 5.76 3.93 -0.14
CA VAL A 62 6.50 2.87 -0.83
C VAL A 62 5.96 1.50 -0.40
N GLN A 63 5.54 0.68 -1.36
CA GLN A 63 5.16 -0.71 -1.11
C GLN A 63 6.36 -1.62 -1.42
N VAL A 64 6.66 -2.54 -0.50
CA VAL A 64 7.77 -3.49 -0.63
C VAL A 64 7.20 -4.90 -0.71
N TYR A 65 7.51 -5.60 -1.81
CA TYR A 65 7.10 -6.99 -2.02
C TYR A 65 8.32 -7.89 -2.00
N GLU A 66 8.15 -9.05 -1.40
CA GLU A 66 9.14 -10.13 -1.40
C GLU A 66 8.52 -11.34 -2.08
N ARG A 67 9.33 -12.10 -2.81
CA ARG A 67 8.88 -13.35 -3.41
C ARG A 67 8.66 -14.37 -2.30
N SER A 68 7.46 -14.92 -2.20
CA SER A 68 7.20 -16.06 -1.31
C SER A 68 8.13 -17.21 -1.69
N LYS A 69 8.79 -17.80 -0.69
CA LYS A 69 9.63 -18.99 -0.87
C LYS A 69 8.83 -20.18 -1.38
#